data_AF-A0A164F6Y3-F1
#
_entry.id   AF-A0A164F6Y3-F1
#
_cell.length_a   1.000
_cell.length_b   1.000
_cell.length_c   1.000
_cell.angle_alpha   90.00
_cell.angle_beta   90.00
_cell.angle_gamma   90.00
#
_symmetry.space_group_name_H-M   'P 1'
#
loop_
_entity.id
_entity.type
_entity.pdbx_description
1 polymer ?
#
loop_
_entity_poly.entity_id
_entity_poly.type
_entity_poly.pdbx_seq_one_letter_code
_entity_poly.pdbx_strand_id
1 'polypeptide(L)'
;MELDSQLRARRQGPGEPVMTYCYDVVYLCSKINADMSEQEKVQHILRGLSPSLMEKVMPDLTQPFTFDQLFARIQVHLLFSNTLNPPYAGFVTKEELNASIESLRKEIKEDVASTLTSFTAAIKDIIWSELKGSKTNEC
;
A
#
# COMPACT_ATOMS: atom_id res chain seq x y z
N MET A 1 -26.83 26.58 -19.07
CA MET A 1 -26.27 27.67 -18.25
C MET A 1 -26.22 27.30 -16.78
N GLU A 2 -27.28 26.69 -16.24
CA GLU A 2 -27.37 26.31 -14.82
C GLU A 2 -26.33 25.27 -14.37
N LEU A 3 -26.07 24.23 -15.17
CA LEU A 3 -25.07 23.19 -14.85
C LEU A 3 -23.64 23.71 -14.82
N ASP A 4 -23.26 24.62 -15.73
CA ASP A 4 -21.92 25.22 -15.75
C ASP A 4 -21.69 26.08 -14.51
N SER A 5 -22.71 26.84 -14.09
CA SER A 5 -22.69 27.58 -12.83
C SER A 5 -22.60 26.64 -11.62
N GLN A 6 -23.32 25.52 -11.61
CA GLN A 6 -23.23 24.51 -10.56
C GLN A 6 -21.85 23.87 -10.48
N LEU A 7 -21.27 23.46 -11.61
CA LEU A 7 -19.90 22.95 -11.69
C LEU A 7 -18.90 24.01 -11.18
N ARG A 8 -19.12 25.29 -11.51
CA ARG A 8 -18.28 26.40 -11.04
C ARG A 8 -18.40 26.68 -9.54
N ALA A 9 -19.59 26.49 -8.97
CA ALA A 9 -19.87 26.69 -7.56
C ALA A 9 -19.56 25.46 -6.69
N ARG A 10 -19.48 24.27 -7.29
CA ARG A 10 -19.26 23.02 -6.55
C ARG A 10 -17.93 23.06 -5.80
N ARG A 11 -18.02 22.83 -4.49
CA ARG A 11 -16.92 22.68 -3.54
C ARG A 11 -17.20 21.46 -2.69
N GLN A 12 -16.15 20.77 -2.23
CA GLN A 12 -16.27 19.67 -1.28
C GLN A 12 -16.89 20.20 0.02
N GLY A 13 -18.00 19.61 0.46
CA GLY A 13 -18.68 20.00 1.69
C GLY A 13 -17.90 19.59 2.96
N PRO A 14 -18.16 20.23 4.11
CA PRO A 14 -17.57 19.82 5.38
C PRO A 14 -18.07 18.43 5.78
N GLY A 15 -17.15 17.45 5.87
CA GLY A 15 -17.49 16.05 6.16
C GLY A 15 -18.00 15.24 4.97
N GLU A 16 -18.06 15.83 3.78
CA GLU A 16 -18.41 15.10 2.57
C GLU A 16 -17.27 14.15 2.16
N PRO A 17 -17.57 12.85 1.88
CA PRO A 17 -16.58 11.95 1.32
C PRO A 17 -16.02 12.49 0.01
N VAL A 18 -14.68 12.60 -0.06
CA VAL A 18 -13.97 13.14 -1.22
C VAL A 18 -14.38 12.43 -2.51
N MET A 19 -14.60 11.11 -2.42
CA MET A 19 -14.98 10.27 -3.55
C MET A 19 -16.33 10.67 -4.13
N THR A 20 -17.31 10.94 -3.28
CA THR A 20 -18.64 11.43 -3.69
C THR A 20 -18.52 12.76 -4.42
N TYR A 21 -17.74 13.70 -3.86
CA TYR A 21 -17.44 14.97 -4.52
C TYR A 21 -16.79 14.79 -5.90
N CYS A 22 -15.78 13.92 -6.02
CA CYS A 22 -15.09 13.68 -7.28
C CYS A 22 -16.03 13.12 -8.35
N TYR A 23 -16.88 12.14 -8.00
CA TYR A 23 -17.85 11.59 -8.94
C TYR A 23 -18.91 12.60 -9.38
N ASP A 24 -19.40 13.43 -8.45
CA ASP A 24 -20.36 14.50 -8.78
C ASP A 24 -19.77 15.50 -9.78
N VAL A 25 -18.51 15.91 -9.59
CA VAL A 25 -17.84 16.83 -10.51
C VAL A 25 -17.67 16.20 -11.89
N VAL A 26 -17.21 14.94 -11.98
CA VAL A 26 -17.08 14.23 -13.27
C VAL A 26 -18.44 14.05 -13.94
N TYR A 27 -19.48 13.74 -13.17
CA TYR A 27 -20.84 13.63 -13.66
C TYR A 27 -21.32 14.96 -14.25
N LEU A 28 -21.15 16.07 -13.53
CA LEU A 28 -21.49 17.41 -14.02
C LEU A 28 -20.70 17.77 -15.28
N CYS A 29 -19.40 17.48 -15.32
CA CYS A 29 -18.57 17.65 -16.52
C CYS A 29 -19.16 16.88 -17.71
N SER A 30 -19.52 15.60 -17.53
CA SER A 30 -20.11 14.77 -18.59
C SER A 30 -21.46 15.29 -19.11
N LYS A 31 -22.23 15.96 -18.25
CA LYS A 31 -23.53 16.55 -18.61
C LYS A 31 -23.40 17.88 -19.35
N ILE A 32 -22.33 18.63 -19.09
CA ILE A 32 -22.05 19.90 -19.76
C ILE A 32 -21.37 19.66 -21.11
N ASN A 33 -20.35 18.80 -21.12
CA ASN A 33 -19.60 18.43 -22.31
C ASN A 33 -19.07 16.99 -22.16
N ALA A 34 -19.63 16.07 -22.93
CA ALA A 34 -19.21 14.67 -22.93
C ALA A 34 -17.75 14.50 -23.37
N ASP A 35 -17.28 15.37 -24.27
CA ASP A 35 -15.93 15.36 -24.83
C ASP A 35 -14.93 16.21 -24.01
N MET A 36 -15.31 16.65 -22.81
CA MET A 36 -14.42 17.40 -21.92
C MET A 36 -13.19 16.56 -21.57
N SER A 37 -12.01 17.16 -21.74
CA SER A 37 -10.73 16.48 -21.52
C SER A 37 -10.57 16.08 -20.06
N GLU A 38 -9.79 15.03 -19.81
CA GLU A 38 -9.50 14.58 -18.44
C GLU A 38 -8.81 15.67 -17.62
N GLN A 39 -7.95 16.46 -18.26
CA GLN A 39 -7.22 17.52 -17.61
C GLN A 39 -8.17 18.64 -17.15
N GLU A 40 -9.16 19.01 -17.96
CA GLU A 40 -10.21 19.96 -17.56
C GLU A 40 -11.05 19.42 -16.39
N LYS A 41 -11.44 18.13 -16.44
CA LYS A 41 -12.17 17.48 -15.34
C LYS A 41 -11.37 17.54 -14.03
N VAL A 42 -10.06 17.27 -14.08
CA VAL A 42 -9.22 17.34 -12.88
C VAL A 42 -9.08 18.78 -12.38
N GLN A 43 -8.93 19.77 -13.26
CA GLN A 43 -8.90 21.18 -12.85
C GLN A 43 -10.17 21.58 -12.09
N HIS A 44 -11.34 21.12 -12.55
CA HIS A 44 -12.60 21.35 -11.83
C HIS A 44 -12.62 20.69 -10.45
N ILE A 45 -12.10 19.46 -10.32
CA ILE A 45 -12.01 18.74 -9.05
C ILE A 45 -11.08 19.47 -8.08
N LEU A 46 -9.85 19.80 -8.51
CA LEU A 46 -8.84 20.45 -7.67
C LEU A 46 -9.31 21.79 -7.13
N ARG A 47 -10.01 22.59 -7.94
CA ARG A 47 -10.50 23.92 -7.54
C ARG A 47 -11.48 23.88 -6.37
N GLY A 48 -12.21 22.79 -6.19
CA GLY A 48 -13.16 22.65 -5.10
C GLY A 48 -12.80 21.65 -4.02
N LEU A 49 -11.62 21.01 -4.13
CA LEU A 49 -11.08 20.13 -3.11
C LEU A 49 -10.72 20.94 -1.86
N SER A 50 -10.80 20.30 -0.68
CA SER A 50 -10.32 20.95 0.54
C SER A 50 -8.81 21.27 0.45
N PRO A 51 -8.35 22.47 0.88
CA PRO A 51 -6.94 22.85 0.77
C PRO A 51 -5.98 21.89 1.47
N SER A 52 -6.41 21.35 2.62
CA SER A 52 -5.64 20.39 3.43
C SER A 52 -5.46 19.04 2.75
N LEU A 53 -6.40 18.62 1.92
CA LEU A 53 -6.27 17.42 1.10
C LEU A 53 -5.46 17.73 -0.16
N MET A 54 -5.72 18.88 -0.78
CA MET A 54 -5.05 19.33 -1.99
C MET A 54 -3.54 19.35 -1.81
N GLU A 55 -3.02 19.91 -0.72
CA GLU A 55 -1.58 19.94 -0.40
C GLU A 55 -0.94 18.54 -0.35
N LYS A 56 -1.71 17.53 0.07
CA LYS A 56 -1.22 16.15 0.26
C LYS A 56 -1.36 15.27 -0.98
N VAL A 57 -2.37 15.54 -1.80
CA VAL A 57 -2.64 14.77 -3.03
C VAL A 57 -2.14 15.48 -4.28
N MET A 58 -1.61 16.70 -4.15
CA MET A 58 -1.12 17.52 -5.26
C MET A 58 -0.17 16.68 -6.11
N PRO A 59 -0.53 16.40 -7.37
CA PRO A 59 0.44 15.85 -8.31
C PRO A 59 1.50 16.91 -8.59
N ASP A 60 2.74 16.47 -8.83
CA ASP A 60 3.71 17.32 -9.50
C ASP A 60 3.05 17.83 -10.79
N LEU A 61 2.68 19.12 -10.81
CA LEU A 61 1.92 19.77 -11.88
C LEU A 61 2.67 19.80 -13.23
N THR A 62 3.89 19.25 -13.26
CA THR A 62 4.77 19.16 -14.42
C THR A 62 4.34 18.09 -15.42
N GLN A 63 3.46 17.15 -15.06
CA GLN A 63 2.88 16.18 -16.00
C GLN A 63 1.34 16.25 -16.07
N PRO A 64 0.75 15.99 -17.25
CA PRO A 64 -0.69 15.81 -17.37
C PRO A 64 -1.11 14.58 -16.56
N PHE A 65 -2.06 14.78 -15.66
CA PHE A 65 -2.63 13.76 -14.78
C PHE A 65 -4.05 13.41 -15.22
N THR A 66 -4.38 12.13 -15.19
CA THR A 66 -5.74 11.65 -15.50
C THR A 66 -6.62 11.67 -14.25
N PHE A 67 -7.94 11.60 -14.44
CA PHE A 67 -8.87 11.46 -13.32
C PHE A 67 -8.54 10.23 -12.48
N ASP A 68 -8.27 9.08 -13.11
CA ASP A 68 -7.93 7.83 -12.42
C ASP A 68 -6.64 7.94 -11.61
N GLN A 69 -5.64 8.67 -12.10
CA GLN A 69 -4.40 8.89 -11.36
C GLN A 69 -4.61 9.75 -10.11
N LEU A 70 -5.40 10.83 -10.22
CA LEU A 70 -5.78 11.64 -9.07
C LEU A 70 -6.59 10.81 -8.07
N PHE A 71 -7.53 10.03 -8.58
CA PHE A 71 -8.42 9.18 -7.80
C PHE A 71 -7.64 8.13 -7.00
N ALA A 72 -6.70 7.44 -7.66
CA ALA A 72 -5.81 6.48 -7.00
C ALA A 72 -4.99 7.14 -5.88
N ARG A 73 -4.45 8.35 -6.11
CA ARG A 73 -3.70 9.09 -5.08
C ARG A 73 -4.58 9.50 -3.90
N ILE A 74 -5.81 9.95 -4.15
CA ILE A 74 -6.78 10.28 -3.10
C ILE A 74 -7.11 9.02 -2.30
N GLN A 75 -7.40 7.90 -2.95
CA GLN A 75 -7.68 6.62 -2.26
C GLN A 75 -6.50 6.18 -1.41
N VAL A 76 -5.30 6.19 -1.97
CA VAL A 76 -4.07 5.87 -1.24
C VAL A 76 -3.91 6.79 -0.03
N HIS A 77 -4.09 8.10 -0.19
CA HIS A 77 -4.00 9.05 0.92
C HIS A 77 -5.06 8.83 2.00
N LEU A 78 -6.30 8.51 1.61
CA LEU A 78 -7.38 8.20 2.56
C LEU A 78 -7.11 6.90 3.30
N LEU A 79 -6.63 5.86 2.61
CA LEU A 79 -6.20 4.60 3.22
C LEU A 79 -5.04 4.85 4.21
N PHE A 80 -4.01 5.59 3.80
CA PHE A 80 -2.87 5.92 4.67
C PHE A 80 -3.29 6.79 5.87
N SER A 81 -4.15 7.79 5.67
CA SER A 81 -4.69 8.62 6.75
C SER A 81 -5.53 7.81 7.73
N ASN A 82 -6.32 6.85 7.24
CA ASN A 82 -7.09 5.92 8.07
C ASN A 82 -6.19 4.91 8.81
N THR A 83 -5.03 4.54 8.25
CA THR A 83 -4.05 3.68 8.93
C THR A 83 -3.17 4.43 9.94
N LEU A 84 -3.00 5.75 9.80
CA LEU A 84 -2.22 6.59 10.72
C LEU A 84 -3.08 7.26 11.80
N ASN A 85 -4.41 7.24 11.68
CA ASN A 85 -5.33 7.68 12.74
C ASN A 85 -6.71 7.00 12.61
N PRO A 86 -6.89 5.75 13.06
CA PRO A 86 -8.21 5.17 13.26
C PRO A 86 -8.74 5.52 14.67
N PRO A 87 -9.99 6.00 14.82
CA PRO A 87 -10.60 6.17 16.15
C PRO A 87 -10.89 4.84 16.86
N TYR A 88 -10.78 3.70 16.17
CA TYR A 88 -10.89 2.37 16.76
C TYR A 88 -10.04 1.36 15.98
N ALA A 89 -8.76 1.26 16.29
CA ALA A 89 -7.97 0.06 16.02
C ALA A 89 -6.98 -0.08 17.19
N GLY A 90 -6.99 -1.23 17.85
CA GLY A 90 -6.00 -1.54 18.89
C GLY A 90 -4.59 -1.36 18.31
N PHE A 91 -3.83 -0.43 18.88
CA PHE A 91 -2.46 -0.15 18.50
C PHE A 91 -1.63 -1.41 18.69
N VAL A 92 -1.18 -2.04 17.59
CA VAL A 92 0.07 -2.79 17.66
C VAL A 92 1.17 -1.74 17.74
N THR A 93 1.73 -1.60 18.93
CA THR A 93 2.83 -0.67 19.20
C THR A 93 4.06 -1.06 18.37
N LYS A 94 4.97 -0.10 18.13
CA LYS A 94 6.26 -0.40 17.49
C LYS A 94 7.00 -1.50 18.26
N GLU A 95 6.81 -1.52 19.57
CA GLU A 95 7.34 -2.52 20.49
C GLU A 95 6.79 -3.92 20.22
N GLU A 96 5.47 -4.08 20.01
CA GLU A 96 4.86 -5.38 19.69
C GLU A 96 5.25 -5.89 18.29
N LEU A 97 5.40 -4.98 17.33
CA LEU A 97 5.91 -5.33 16.00
C LEU A 97 7.37 -5.78 16.09
N ASN A 98 8.21 -5.07 16.84
CA ASN A 98 9.60 -5.44 17.05
C ASN A 98 9.73 -6.77 17.80
N ALA A 99 8.86 -7.03 18.79
CA ALA A 99 8.81 -8.30 19.49
C ALA A 99 8.44 -9.46 18.54
N SER A 100 7.48 -9.22 17.63
CA SER A 100 7.09 -10.21 16.62
C SER A 100 8.21 -10.49 15.61
N ILE A 101 8.92 -9.45 15.16
CA ILE A 101 10.09 -9.59 14.28
C ILE A 101 11.19 -10.40 14.97
N GLU A 102 11.46 -10.14 16.25
CA GLU A 102 12.51 -10.85 16.98
C GLU A 102 12.13 -12.31 17.26
N SER A 103 10.85 -12.59 17.50
CA SER A 103 10.33 -13.96 17.61
C SER A 103 10.55 -14.75 16.31
N LEU A 104 10.20 -14.17 15.16
CA LEU A 104 10.41 -14.81 13.86
C LEU A 104 11.89 -15.05 13.55
N ARG A 105 12.77 -14.10 13.89
CA ARG A 105 14.22 -14.27 13.73
C ARG A 105 14.76 -15.43 14.55
N LYS A 106 14.26 -15.60 15.78
CA LYS A 106 14.65 -16.70 16.66
C LYS A 106 14.23 -18.06 16.08
N GLU A 107 12.99 -18.16 15.63
CA GLU A 107 12.46 -19.38 15.01
C GLU A 107 13.28 -19.79 13.78
N ILE A 108 13.54 -18.85 12.85
CA ILE A 108 14.38 -19.11 11.68
C ILE A 108 15.78 -19.57 12.09
N LYS A 109 16.36 -18.97 13.14
CA LYS A 109 17.69 -19.35 13.62
C LYS A 109 17.72 -20.76 14.20
N GLU A 110 16.66 -21.17 14.91
CA GLU A 110 16.52 -22.51 15.48
C GLU A 110 16.32 -23.57 14.38
N ASP A 111 15.48 -23.31 13.38
CA ASP A 111 15.26 -24.20 12.24
C ASP A 111 16.54 -24.41 11.43
N VAL A 112 17.28 -23.34 11.16
CA VAL A 112 18.58 -23.42 10.46
C VAL A 112 19.59 -24.23 11.29
N ALA A 113 19.69 -24.00 12.60
CA ALA A 113 20.61 -24.71 13.47
C ALA A 113 20.29 -26.22 13.55
N SER A 114 19.01 -26.55 13.66
CA SER A 114 18.53 -27.94 13.65
C SER A 114 18.88 -28.64 12.33
N THR A 115 18.61 -27.97 11.21
CA THR A 115 18.92 -28.50 9.87
C THR A 115 20.41 -28.76 9.71
N LEU A 116 21.27 -27.81 10.08
CA LEU A 116 22.73 -27.98 10.02
C LEU A 116 23.23 -29.13 10.90
N THR A 117 22.64 -29.28 12.09
CA THR A 117 23.01 -30.36 13.02
C THR A 117 22.65 -31.73 12.44
N SER A 118 21.43 -31.86 11.90
CA SER A 118 20.99 -33.12 11.26
C SER A 118 21.84 -33.47 10.04
N PHE A 119 22.19 -32.49 9.22
CA PHE A 119 23.05 -32.67 8.05
C PHE A 119 24.47 -33.08 8.45
N THR A 120 25.02 -32.45 9.49
CA THR A 120 26.35 -32.81 10.03
C THR A 120 26.37 -34.24 10.56
N ALA A 121 25.31 -34.66 11.25
CA ALA A 121 25.17 -36.03 11.73
C ALA A 121 25.11 -37.03 10.56
N ALA A 122 24.32 -36.74 9.53
CA ALA A 122 24.21 -37.57 8.34
C ALA A 122 25.56 -37.73 7.62
N ILE A 123 26.32 -36.64 7.44
CA ILE A 123 27.67 -36.70 6.85
C ILE A 123 28.58 -37.60 7.70
N LYS A 124 28.55 -37.43 9.02
CA LYS A 124 29.39 -38.22 9.93
C LYS A 124 29.09 -39.71 9.84
N ASP A 125 27.82 -40.09 9.77
CA ASP A 125 27.39 -41.48 9.63
C ASP A 125 27.80 -42.09 8.28
N ILE A 126 27.72 -41.32 7.19
CA ILE A 126 28.19 -41.73 5.86
C ILE A 126 29.71 -42.00 5.91
N ILE A 127 30.50 -41.04 6.39
CA ILE A 127 31.96 -41.17 6.46
C ILE A 127 32.35 -42.36 7.34
N TRP A 128 31.69 -42.55 8.48
CA TRP A 128 31.97 -43.66 9.39
C TRP A 128 31.64 -45.02 8.77
N SER A 129 30.58 -45.10 7.97
CA SER A 129 30.19 -46.32 7.26
C SER A 129 31.20 -46.70 6.18
N GLU A 130 31.67 -45.73 5.39
CA GLU A 130 32.72 -45.92 4.38
C GLU A 130 34.05 -46.39 5.01
N LEU A 131 34.49 -45.74 6.10
CA LEU A 131 35.73 -46.10 6.80
C LEU A 131 35.68 -47.49 7.44
N LYS A 132 34.50 -47.95 7.90
CA LYS A 132 34.31 -49.31 8.42
C LYS A 132 34.29 -50.35 7.30
N GLY A 133 33.67 -50.04 6.16
CA GLY A 133 33.65 -50.91 4.98
C GLY A 133 35.04 -51.18 4.40
N SER A 134 35.98 -50.23 4.51
CA SER A 134 37.37 -50.46 4.08
C SER A 134 38.16 -51.43 4.97
N LYS A 135 37.80 -51.61 6.25
CA LYS A 135 38.53 -52.52 7.17
C LYS A 135 38.15 -53.99 7.06
N THR A 136 37.03 -54.31 6.42
CA THR A 136 36.54 -55.69 6.27
C THR A 136 37.03 -56.40 5.00
N ASN A 137 37.81 -55.71 4.16
CA ASN A 137 38.24 -56.21 2.84
C ASN A 137 39.72 -56.63 2.81
N GLU A 138 40.41 -56.64 3.97
CA GLU A 138 41.73 -57.23 4.16
C GLU A 138 41.62 -58.55 4.94
N CYS A 139 41.18 -59.62 4.27
CA CYS A 139 41.39 -61.02 4.64
C CYS A 139 41.40 -61.88 3.38
#